data_AF-A0A3D5MX37-F1
#
_entry.id   AF-A0A3D5MX37-F1
#
_cell.length_a   1.000
_cell.length_b   1.000
_cell.length_c   1.000
_cell.angle_alpha   90.00
_cell.angle_beta   90.00
_cell.angle_gamma   90.00
#
_symmetry.space_group_name_H-M   'P 1'
#
loop_
_entity.id
_entity.type
_entity.pdbx_description
1 polymer ?
#
loop_
_entity_poly.entity_id
_entity_poly.type
_entity_poly.pdbx_seq_one_letter_code
_entity_poly.pdbx_strand_id
1 'polypeptide(L)'
;MAGNSSDVIINEAEFLKAASQCKQYCEKLQTVINTYQEIMNSMITFGIKDRLITNNVGVICLEIMKYAPMLEDIGIEINKLVKQYLVDIDRIDKFNY
;
A
#
# COMPACT_ATOMS: atom_id res chain seq x y z
N MET A 1 -1.47 -29.52 13.73
CA MET A 1 -0.28 -28.81 14.25
C MET A 1 -0.80 -27.60 14.98
N ALA A 2 -0.65 -27.58 16.31
CA ALA A 2 -1.06 -26.47 17.15
C ALA A 2 -0.11 -25.30 16.85
N GLY A 3 -0.64 -24.24 16.22
CA GLY A 3 0.08 -22.98 16.15
C GLY A 3 0.09 -22.37 17.54
N ASN A 4 1.26 -22.33 18.17
CA ASN A 4 1.50 -21.40 19.27
C ASN A 4 1.40 -19.98 18.68
N SER A 5 0.20 -19.42 18.60
CA SER A 5 0.03 -17.98 18.45
C SER A 5 0.12 -17.38 19.85
N SER A 6 1.33 -17.07 20.29
CA SER A 6 1.47 -16.12 21.40
C SER A 6 0.80 -14.83 20.96
N ASP A 7 -0.30 -14.45 21.59
CA ASP A 7 -0.98 -13.19 21.30
C ASP A 7 0.03 -12.04 21.37
N VAL A 8 0.02 -11.19 20.36
CA VAL A 8 0.89 -10.00 20.36
C VAL A 8 0.28 -9.00 21.33
N ILE A 9 1.04 -8.60 22.35
CA ILE A 9 0.66 -7.47 23.21
C ILE A 9 0.80 -6.19 22.37
N ILE A 10 -0.34 -5.58 22.04
CA ILE A 10 -0.37 -4.38 21.20
C ILE A 10 -0.35 -3.15 22.11
N ASN A 11 0.66 -2.29 21.93
CA ASN A 11 0.63 -0.93 22.45
C ASN A 11 -0.14 -0.05 21.45
N GLU A 12 -1.27 0.52 21.89
CA GLU A 12 -2.15 1.33 21.04
C GLU A 12 -1.41 2.43 20.28
N ALA A 13 -0.61 3.23 21.00
CA ALA A 13 0.08 4.38 20.41
C ALA A 13 1.06 3.95 19.31
N GLU A 14 1.85 2.90 19.56
CA GLU A 14 2.79 2.38 18.55
C GLU A 14 2.09 1.69 17.39
N PHE A 15 0.97 0.99 17.62
CA PHE A 15 0.18 0.38 16.55
C PHE A 15 -0.47 1.42 15.63
N LEU A 16 -1.14 2.42 16.20
CA LEU A 16 -1.77 3.48 15.42
C LEU A 16 -0.73 4.30 14.66
N LYS A 17 0.43 4.56 15.27
CA LYS A 17 1.57 5.20 14.60
C LYS A 17 2.10 4.37 13.44
N ALA A 18 2.32 3.06 13.63
CA ALA A 18 2.76 2.17 12.57
C ALA A 18 1.75 2.13 11.40
N ALA A 19 0.45 1.98 11.72
CA ALA A 19 -0.61 1.99 10.71
C ALA A 19 -0.65 3.31 9.92
N SER A 20 -0.51 4.44 10.61
CA SER A 20 -0.44 5.77 9.97
C SER A 20 0.77 5.90 9.05
N GLN A 21 1.95 5.48 9.51
CA GLN A 21 3.18 5.50 8.70
C GLN A 21 3.06 4.61 7.47
N CYS A 22 2.55 3.38 7.61
CA CYS A 22 2.36 2.49 6.48
C CYS A 22 1.43 3.08 5.41
N LYS A 23 0.33 3.73 5.82
CA LYS A 23 -0.56 4.45 4.89
C LYS A 23 0.17 5.56 4.14
N GLN A 24 0.89 6.42 4.86
CA GLN A 24 1.66 7.50 4.26
C GLN A 24 2.71 6.99 3.26
N TYR A 25 3.36 5.86 3.55
CA TYR A 25 4.30 5.26 2.61
C TYR A 25 3.62 4.68 1.37
N CYS A 26 2.46 4.04 1.53
CA CYS A 26 1.68 3.56 0.38
C CYS A 26 1.25 4.71 -0.54
N GLU A 27 0.75 5.81 0.04
CA GLU A 27 0.37 7.02 -0.71
C GLU A 27 1.56 7.65 -1.46
N LYS A 28 2.73 7.73 -0.81
CA LYS A 28 3.96 8.24 -1.42
C LYS A 28 4.41 7.36 -2.59
N LEU A 29 4.41 6.05 -2.41
CA LEU A 29 4.78 5.10 -3.46
C LEU A 29 3.79 5.15 -4.63
N GLN A 30 2.49 5.27 -4.35
CA GLN A 30 1.46 5.44 -5.38
C GLN A 30 1.71 6.71 -6.20
N THR A 31 2.04 7.82 -5.53
CA THR A 31 2.39 9.08 -6.20
C THR A 31 3.60 8.90 -7.11
N VAL A 32 4.65 8.21 -6.65
CA VAL A 32 5.84 7.93 -7.46
C VAL A 32 5.50 7.08 -8.69
N ILE A 33 4.66 6.05 -8.53
CA ILE A 33 4.20 5.22 -9.65
C ILE A 33 3.46 6.06 -10.69
N ASN A 34 2.51 6.90 -10.23
CA ASN A 34 1.73 7.76 -11.11
C ASN A 34 2.63 8.72 -11.89
N THR A 35 3.59 9.38 -11.23
CA THR A 35 4.55 10.27 -11.87
C THR A 35 5.41 9.54 -12.90
N TYR A 36 5.87 8.31 -12.60
CA TYR A 36 6.59 7.49 -13.57
C TYR A 36 5.75 7.21 -14.82
N GLN A 37 4.48 6.86 -14.65
CA GLN A 37 3.58 6.61 -15.78
C GLN A 37 3.38 7.86 -16.63
N GLU A 38 3.17 9.03 -16.02
CA GLU A 38 3.02 10.29 -16.73
C GLU A 38 4.25 10.62 -17.60
N ILE A 39 5.45 10.49 -17.03
CA ILE A 39 6.71 10.73 -17.74
C ILE A 39 6.83 9.78 -18.93
N MET A 40 6.61 8.48 -18.73
CA MET A 40 6.78 7.50 -19.79
C MET A 40 5.72 7.64 -20.89
N ASN A 41 4.46 7.94 -20.53
CA ASN A 41 3.40 8.23 -21.50
C ASN A 41 3.72 9.48 -22.32
N SER A 42 4.28 10.52 -21.69
CA SER A 42 4.75 11.73 -22.39
C SER A 42 5.88 11.40 -23.37
N MET A 43 6.86 10.58 -22.96
CA MET A 43 7.95 10.14 -23.83
C MET A 43 7.44 9.38 -25.07
N ILE A 44 6.48 8.46 -24.90
CA ILE A 44 5.88 7.72 -26.02
C ILE A 44 5.10 8.66 -26.94
N THR A 45 4.31 9.57 -26.37
CA THR A 45 3.40 10.43 -27.13
C THR A 45 4.15 11.48 -27.97
N PHE A 46 5.21 12.08 -27.41
CA PHE A 46 5.88 13.23 -28.03
C PHE A 46 7.32 12.98 -28.47
N GLY A 47 7.96 11.90 -27.99
CA GLY A 47 9.43 11.82 -28.02
C GLY A 47 10.05 10.80 -28.98
N ILE A 48 9.36 9.71 -29.36
CA ILE A 48 10.07 8.53 -29.88
C ILE A 48 9.50 8.04 -31.22
N LYS A 49 10.32 8.11 -32.28
CA LYS A 49 10.08 7.43 -33.58
C LYS A 49 10.75 6.04 -33.68
N ASP A 50 11.43 5.62 -32.62
CA ASP A 50 12.16 4.35 -32.56
C ASP A 50 11.30 3.24 -31.94
N ARG A 51 11.02 2.19 -32.71
CA ARG A 51 10.15 1.08 -32.29
C ARG A 51 10.72 0.27 -31.12
N LEU A 52 12.04 0.06 -31.07
CA LEU A 52 12.66 -0.74 -30.01
C LEU A 52 12.61 0.00 -28.69
N ILE A 53 12.93 1.30 -28.70
CA ILE A 53 12.86 2.13 -27.50
C ILE A 53 11.41 2.23 -27.01
N THR A 54 10.45 2.50 -27.90
CA THR A 54 9.02 2.54 -27.54
C THR A 54 8.57 1.23 -26.89
N ASN A 55 8.98 0.08 -27.44
CA ASN A 55 8.62 -1.21 -26.88
C ASN A 55 9.21 -1.41 -25.47
N ASN A 56 10.50 -1.10 -25.29
CA ASN A 56 11.15 -1.23 -23.98
C ASN A 56 10.52 -0.30 -22.93
N VAL A 57 10.20 0.94 -23.29
CA VAL A 57 9.49 1.88 -22.41
C VAL A 57 8.08 1.37 -22.06
N GLY A 58 7.37 0.80 -23.02
CA GLY A 58 6.06 0.18 -22.79
C GLY A 58 6.13 -1.00 -21.81
N VAL A 59 7.12 -1.87 -21.94
CA VAL A 59 7.36 -2.98 -21.00
C VAL A 59 7.61 -2.46 -19.59
N ILE A 60 8.45 -1.43 -19.43
CA ILE A 60 8.73 -0.81 -18.12
C ILE A 60 7.44 -0.22 -17.52
N CYS A 61 6.62 0.47 -18.32
CA CYS A 61 5.33 1.00 -17.85
C CYS A 61 4.43 -0.10 -17.30
N LEU A 62 4.26 -1.19 -18.06
CA LEU A 62 3.42 -2.32 -17.67
C LEU A 62 3.94 -2.99 -16.39
N GLU A 63 5.25 -3.07 -16.21
CA GLU A 63 5.84 -3.64 -15.00
C GLU A 63 5.57 -2.77 -13.78
N ILE A 64 5.78 -1.46 -13.88
CA ILE A 64 5.54 -0.50 -12.78
C ILE A 64 4.06 -0.50 -12.37
N MET A 65 3.15 -0.64 -13.32
CA MET A 65 1.70 -0.70 -13.06
C MET A 65 1.27 -1.84 -12.15
N LYS A 66 2.02 -2.95 -12.12
CA LYS A 66 1.70 -4.10 -11.28
C LYS A 66 1.78 -3.78 -9.79
N TYR A 67 2.58 -2.79 -9.39
CA TYR A 67 2.78 -2.44 -7.99
C TYR A 67 1.65 -1.57 -7.43
N ALA A 68 0.92 -0.82 -8.25
CA ALA A 68 -0.15 0.06 -7.77
C ALA A 68 -1.28 -0.72 -7.04
N PRO A 69 -1.85 -1.80 -7.61
CA PRO A 69 -2.84 -2.61 -6.90
C PRO A 69 -2.31 -3.20 -5.58
N MET A 70 -1.03 -3.62 -5.56
CA MET A 70 -0.42 -4.16 -4.34
C MET A 70 -0.37 -3.12 -3.21
N LEU A 71 -0.09 -1.85 -3.53
CA LEU A 71 -0.08 -0.77 -2.53
C LEU A 71 -1.50 -0.46 -2.03
N GLU A 72 -2.49 -0.51 -2.91
CA GLU A 72 -3.90 -0.36 -2.55
C GLU A 72 -4.34 -1.47 -1.60
N ASP A 73 -4.02 -2.73 -1.92
CA ASP A 73 -4.32 -3.90 -1.09
C ASP A 73 -3.70 -3.78 0.31
N ILE A 74 -2.43 -3.35 0.40
CA ILE A 74 -1.77 -3.10 1.69
C ILE A 74 -2.53 -2.03 2.49
N GLY A 75 -2.93 -0.93 1.84
CA GLY A 75 -3.71 0.13 2.47
C GLY A 75 -5.07 -0.35 2.99
N ILE A 76 -5.75 -1.22 2.25
CA ILE A 76 -7.01 -1.86 2.64
C ILE A 76 -6.80 -2.74 3.88
N GLU A 77 -5.77 -3.59 3.88
CA GLU A 77 -5.49 -4.48 5.01
C GLU A 77 -5.12 -3.73 6.29
N ILE A 78 -4.31 -2.67 6.19
CA ILE A 78 -4.01 -1.80 7.34
C ILE A 78 -5.31 -1.19 7.91
N ASN A 79 -6.22 -0.73 7.04
CA ASN A 79 -7.50 -0.19 7.47
C ASN A 79 -8.37 -1.24 8.17
N LYS A 80 -8.40 -2.48 7.68
CA LYS A 80 -9.12 -3.58 8.32
C LYS A 80 -8.57 -3.88 9.71
N LEU A 81 -7.24 -3.97 9.84
CA LEU A 81 -6.57 -4.21 11.13
C LEU A 81 -6.88 -3.11 12.14
N VAL A 82 -6.80 -1.84 11.74
CA VAL A 82 -7.12 -0.71 12.63
C VAL A 82 -8.59 -0.75 13.07
N LYS A 83 -9.52 -1.00 12.14
CA LYS A 83 -10.96 -1.11 12.49
C LYS A 83 -11.22 -2.26 13.46
N GLN A 84 -10.62 -3.42 13.22
CA GLN A 84 -10.77 -4.58 14.09
C GLN A 84 -10.25 -4.29 15.50
N TYR A 85 -9.06 -3.68 15.60
CA TYR A 85 -8.46 -3.29 16.87
C TYR A 85 -9.35 -2.34 17.69
N LEU A 86 -9.92 -1.31 17.05
CA LEU A 86 -10.83 -0.38 17.72
C LEU A 86 -12.11 -1.06 18.23
N VAL A 87 -12.67 -2.00 17.45
CA VAL A 87 -13.84 -2.79 17.87
C VAL A 87 -13.50 -3.67 19.08
N ASP A 88 -12.30 -4.24 19.12
CA ASP A 88 -11.88 -5.10 20.21
C ASP A 88 -11.64 -4.31 21.52
N ILE A 89 -11.07 -3.09 21.44
CA ILE A 89 -11.01 -2.16 22.58
C ILE A 89 -12.42 -1.85 23.10
N ASP A 90 -13.32 -1.41 22.23
CA ASP A 90 -14.69 -1.01 22.62
C ASP A 90 -15.46 -2.16 23.30
N ARG A 91 -15.18 -3.41 22.91
CA ARG A 91 -15.79 -4.61 23.52
C ARG A 91 -15.22 -4.89 24.91
N ILE A 92 -13.91 -4.74 25.08
CA ILE A 92 -13.24 -4.96 26.37
C ILE A 92 -13.67 -3.88 27.38
N ASP A 93 -13.71 -2.62 26.94
CA ASP A 93 -14.12 -1.51 27.80
C ASP A 93 -15.59 -1.63 28.25
N LYS A 94 -16.47 -2.16 27.40
CA LYS A 94 -17.88 -2.43 27.76
C LYS A 94 -18.08 -3.58 28.74
N PHE A 95 -17.11 -4.46 28.92
CA PHE A 95 -17.18 -5.58 29.87
C PHE A 95 -16.71 -5.21 31.28
N ASN A 96 -16.01 -4.07 31.43
CA ASN A 96 -15.48 -3.57 32.71
C ASN A 96 -16.46 -2.68 33.48
N TYR A 97 -17.71 -2.54 33.00
CA TYR A 97 -18.83 -1.85 33.67
C TYR A 97 -20.00 -2.81 33.89
#